data_AF-A0A6G1RE24-F1
#
_entry.id   AF-A0A6G1RE24-F1
#
_cell.length_a   1.000
_cell.length_b   1.000
_cell.length_c   1.000
_cell.angle_alpha   90.00
_cell.angle_beta   90.00
_cell.angle_gamma   90.00
#
_symmetry.space_group_name_H-M   'P 1'
#
loop_
_entity.id
_entity.type
_entity.pdbx_description
1 polymer ?
#
loop_
_entity_poly.entity_id
_entity_poly.type
_entity_poly.pdbx_seq_one_letter_code
_entity_poly.pdbx_strand_id
1 'polypeptide(L)'
;MDGSYRQNRPNLTTLLVQPISAVLAKKLISLPEDTVTNDKCIPLQLPATGRKRISLNIQSFTTYKTISNVIGYLKGTVFPDRYVIIGSHHHGLNTYGGQEWASSTAIITAFIQALMLKVKRGWRPDRTIVFCSWGGTSFGNIGSYEWAEDLKRVLQRNVVAYISLHNPVRGNSTLHPVASPSLQQLAAESQSFNCVEKTKCPGSNVSSVQIQGDADYFINHLGVPAIQFSYEDIKISENSSFLSEALFPVHTTKTEELDPSFGLHETIAKLTGQVTLHIASEPVLPFNALDIALEVQNSLKGDELEVPQLLAAASRLRDTTELFQSDEMRPANDPKERAPIRVRMLNDVLQSLEKSFLVHRAPPGLYRNILYRLDERTSQFSVLLEAREHCKLHQSNETIQAALSEVLNNINSAQVYFKAGLDVF
;
A
#
# COMPACT_ATOMS: atom_id res chain seq x y z
N MET A 1 23.81 10.31 -29.10
CA MET A 1 23.52 10.31 -27.64
C MET A 1 23.73 8.89 -27.17
N ASP A 2 24.97 8.54 -26.86
CA ASP A 2 25.44 7.15 -26.74
C ASP A 2 25.09 6.54 -25.38
N GLY A 3 23.94 5.87 -25.33
CA GLY A 3 23.82 4.43 -25.03
C GLY A 3 24.31 3.80 -23.71
N SER A 4 25.12 4.42 -22.86
CA SER A 4 25.60 3.75 -21.63
C SER A 4 25.63 4.67 -20.42
N TYR A 5 24.49 4.75 -19.72
CA TYR A 5 24.27 5.58 -18.53
C TYR A 5 24.25 4.79 -17.20
N ARG A 6 24.55 3.48 -17.20
CA ARG A 6 24.45 2.65 -15.98
C ARG A 6 25.44 3.06 -14.88
N GLN A 7 26.65 3.50 -15.22
CA GLN A 7 27.69 3.83 -14.23
C GLN A 7 27.42 5.12 -13.43
N ASN A 8 26.57 6.02 -13.94
CA ASN A 8 26.30 7.32 -13.32
C ASN A 8 24.94 7.40 -12.59
N ARG A 9 24.18 6.29 -12.52
CA ARG A 9 22.89 6.24 -11.84
C ARG A 9 23.02 5.48 -10.51
N PRO A 10 22.99 6.17 -9.35
CA PRO A 10 23.13 5.53 -8.04
C PRO A 10 21.98 4.58 -7.69
N ASN A 11 20.84 4.67 -8.41
CA ASN A 11 19.63 3.88 -8.16
C ASN A 11 19.57 2.59 -9.00
N LEU A 12 20.60 2.24 -9.76
CA LEU A 12 20.69 1.00 -10.51
C LEU A 12 21.77 0.10 -9.91
N THR A 13 21.50 -1.21 -9.82
CA THR A 13 22.52 -2.17 -9.41
C THR A 13 23.71 -2.15 -10.37
N THR A 14 24.92 -2.10 -9.82
CA THR A 14 26.17 -2.21 -10.60
C THR A 14 26.48 -3.66 -10.96
N LEU A 15 25.78 -4.62 -10.34
CA LEU A 15 25.95 -6.06 -10.57
C LEU A 15 25.06 -6.53 -11.73
N LEU A 16 25.58 -7.50 -12.48
CA LEU A 16 24.78 -8.26 -13.43
C LEU A 16 23.85 -9.21 -12.67
N VAL A 17 22.54 -9.00 -12.82
CA VAL A 17 21.50 -9.82 -12.18
C VAL A 17 20.71 -10.55 -13.25
N GLN A 18 20.54 -11.86 -13.09
CA GLN A 18 19.76 -12.71 -13.99
C GLN A 18 18.93 -13.71 -13.17
N PRO A 19 17.59 -13.69 -13.26
CA PRO A 19 16.78 -14.78 -12.72
C PRO A 19 17.09 -16.09 -13.42
N ILE A 20 17.11 -17.17 -12.65
CA ILE A 20 17.27 -18.55 -13.16
C ILE A 20 16.11 -19.41 -12.66
N SER A 21 15.74 -20.42 -13.45
CA SER A 21 14.72 -21.39 -13.02
C SER A 21 15.25 -22.28 -11.90
N ALA A 22 14.35 -22.81 -11.06
CA ALA A 22 14.70 -23.79 -10.03
C ALA A 22 15.40 -25.03 -10.61
N VAL A 23 15.02 -25.43 -11.83
CA VAL A 23 15.67 -26.53 -12.57
C VAL A 23 17.12 -26.20 -12.92
N LEU A 24 17.39 -24.98 -13.38
CA LEU A 24 18.76 -24.54 -13.66
C LEU A 24 19.58 -24.44 -12.37
N ALA A 25 18.99 -23.92 -11.28
CA ALA A 25 19.64 -23.89 -9.97
C ALA A 25 20.05 -25.30 -9.49
N LYS A 26 19.16 -26.30 -9.62
CA LYS A 26 19.45 -27.71 -9.29
C LYS A 26 20.63 -28.27 -10.12
N LYS A 27 20.67 -27.97 -11.43
CA LYS A 27 21.77 -28.38 -12.32
C LYS A 27 23.11 -27.74 -11.94
N LEU A 28 23.10 -26.44 -11.60
CA LEU A 28 24.32 -25.73 -11.18
C LEU A 28 24.90 -26.31 -9.89
N ILE A 29 24.04 -26.77 -8.98
CA ILE A 29 24.41 -27.32 -7.67
C ILE A 29 24.75 -28.83 -7.72
N SER A 30 24.53 -29.52 -8.86
CA SER A 30 24.86 -30.95 -9.09
C SER A 30 24.18 -31.96 -8.16
N LEU A 31 22.87 -31.84 -7.95
CA LEU A 31 22.09 -32.91 -7.30
C LEU A 31 21.81 -34.08 -8.26
N PRO A 32 21.92 -35.35 -7.81
CA PRO A 32 21.46 -36.51 -8.59
C PRO A 32 19.98 -36.39 -8.99
N GLU A 33 19.61 -36.96 -10.13
CA GLU A 33 18.22 -36.93 -10.64
C GLU A 33 17.25 -37.81 -9.82
N ASP A 34 17.76 -38.70 -8.96
CA ASP A 34 17.03 -39.85 -8.38
C ASP A 34 16.22 -39.60 -7.09
N THR A 35 15.79 -38.37 -6.81
CA THR A 35 14.81 -38.12 -5.74
C THR A 35 13.65 -37.27 -6.23
N VAL A 36 12.86 -37.86 -7.13
CA VAL A 36 11.50 -37.38 -7.42
C VAL A 36 10.57 -38.00 -6.37
N THR A 37 10.52 -37.41 -5.19
CA THR A 37 9.33 -37.50 -4.35
C THR A 37 8.54 -36.21 -4.57
N ASN A 38 7.40 -36.33 -5.26
CA ASN A 38 6.48 -35.21 -5.44
C ASN A 38 6.06 -34.67 -4.06
N ASP A 39 6.07 -33.34 -3.93
CA ASP A 39 5.53 -32.51 -2.84
C ASP A 39 6.41 -32.21 -1.61
N LYS A 40 7.74 -32.36 -1.64
CA LYS A 40 8.61 -31.80 -0.57
C LYS A 40 9.65 -30.83 -1.11
N CYS A 41 9.67 -29.61 -0.55
CA CYS A 41 10.75 -28.64 -0.76
C CYS A 41 12.08 -29.24 -0.25
N ILE A 42 13.05 -29.42 -1.14
CA ILE A 42 14.37 -29.95 -0.80
C ILE A 42 15.36 -28.77 -0.71
N PRO A 43 16.04 -28.56 0.44
CA PRO A 43 17.06 -27.53 0.53
C PRO A 43 18.24 -27.85 -0.38
N LEU A 44 18.60 -26.91 -1.26
CA LEU A 44 19.77 -27.02 -2.13
C LEU A 44 21.02 -26.66 -1.31
N GLN A 45 21.95 -27.60 -1.14
CA GLN A 45 23.25 -27.33 -0.50
C GLN A 45 24.35 -27.26 -1.54
N LEU A 46 25.17 -26.21 -1.50
CA LEU A 46 26.38 -26.12 -2.31
C LEU A 46 27.36 -27.22 -1.85
N PRO A 47 27.91 -28.03 -2.77
CA PRO A 47 28.91 -29.02 -2.40
C PRO A 47 30.14 -28.35 -1.78
N ALA A 48 30.61 -28.87 -0.64
CA ALA A 48 31.72 -28.31 0.14
C ALA A 48 33.06 -28.30 -0.61
N THR A 49 33.18 -29.07 -1.69
CA THR A 49 34.42 -29.20 -2.47
C THR A 49 34.12 -29.09 -3.96
N GLY A 50 34.66 -28.04 -4.60
CA GLY A 50 34.63 -27.86 -6.05
C GLY A 50 34.44 -26.41 -6.47
N ARG A 51 35.45 -25.81 -7.12
CA ARG A 51 35.31 -24.49 -7.75
C ARG A 51 34.70 -24.65 -9.13
N LYS A 52 33.42 -24.29 -9.29
CA LYS A 52 32.78 -24.17 -10.61
C LYS A 52 32.85 -22.72 -11.09
N ARG A 53 33.29 -22.51 -12.32
CA ARG A 53 33.23 -21.20 -12.98
C ARG A 53 32.00 -21.16 -13.88
N ILE A 54 31.07 -20.26 -13.59
CA ILE A 54 29.87 -20.01 -14.39
C ILE A 54 30.14 -18.75 -15.21
N SER A 55 29.94 -18.83 -16.53
CA SER A 55 29.97 -17.65 -17.40
C SER A 55 28.56 -17.14 -17.59
N LEU A 56 28.32 -15.90 -17.17
CA LEU A 56 27.04 -15.21 -17.33
C LEU A 56 27.16 -14.22 -18.47
N ASN A 57 26.43 -14.45 -19.56
CA ASN A 57 26.37 -13.54 -20.70
C ASN A 57 25.00 -12.84 -20.73
N ILE A 58 24.94 -11.58 -20.30
CA ILE A 58 23.72 -10.76 -20.33
C ILE A 58 23.85 -9.73 -21.45
N GLN A 59 22.93 -9.78 -22.42
CA GLN A 59 22.89 -8.86 -23.56
C GLN A 59 21.75 -7.84 -23.43
N SER A 60 21.38 -7.48 -22.19
CA SER A 60 20.35 -6.47 -21.94
C SER A 60 20.88 -5.06 -22.21
N PHE A 61 20.12 -4.26 -22.94
CA PHE A 61 20.42 -2.85 -23.21
C PHE A 61 19.23 -1.98 -22.83
N THR A 62 19.52 -0.77 -22.35
CA THR A 62 18.50 0.20 -21.95
C THR A 62 17.95 0.92 -23.18
N THR A 63 16.63 1.05 -23.29
CA THR A 63 15.97 1.81 -24.36
C THR A 63 14.96 2.77 -23.79
N TYR A 64 14.74 3.88 -24.50
CA TYR A 64 13.62 4.77 -24.22
C TYR A 64 12.36 4.20 -24.85
N LYS A 65 11.29 4.15 -24.06
CA LYS A 65 9.96 3.72 -24.48
C LYS A 65 8.94 4.74 -23.98
N THR A 66 7.94 5.03 -24.80
CA THR A 66 6.80 5.83 -24.38
C THR A 66 5.90 4.97 -23.51
N ILE A 67 5.60 5.48 -22.32
CA ILE A 67 4.59 4.94 -21.40
C ILE A 67 3.42 5.92 -21.42
N SER A 68 2.19 5.40 -21.36
CA SER A 68 0.98 6.22 -21.32
C SER A 68 0.23 5.94 -20.03
N ASN A 69 -0.35 6.96 -19.43
CA ASN A 69 -1.35 6.83 -18.37
C ASN A 69 -2.70 7.25 -18.93
N VAL A 70 -3.78 6.60 -18.50
CA VAL A 70 -5.16 7.03 -18.81
C VAL A 70 -5.81 7.53 -17.54
N ILE A 71 -6.14 8.82 -17.51
CA ILE A 71 -6.75 9.48 -16.36
C ILE A 71 -8.13 9.99 -16.74
N GLY A 72 -9.17 9.43 -16.11
CA GLY A 72 -10.54 9.91 -16.21
C GLY A 72 -11.01 10.45 -14.86
N TYR A 73 -11.93 11.41 -14.84
CA TYR A 73 -12.45 11.91 -13.57
C TYR A 73 -13.95 12.23 -13.63
N LEU A 74 -14.61 12.03 -12.50
CA LEU A 74 -15.97 12.47 -12.23
C LEU A 74 -15.90 13.65 -11.25
N LYS A 75 -16.04 14.87 -11.78
CA LYS A 75 -15.96 16.11 -11.00
C LYS A 75 -17.03 16.14 -9.89
N GLY A 76 -16.58 16.45 -8.68
CA GLY A 76 -17.46 16.64 -7.51
C GLY A 76 -18.20 17.99 -7.52
N THR A 77 -19.26 18.09 -6.73
CA THR A 77 -20.13 19.29 -6.66
C THR A 77 -19.76 20.24 -5.52
N VAL A 78 -19.42 19.73 -4.35
CA VAL A 78 -19.20 20.53 -3.13
C VAL A 78 -17.71 20.84 -2.93
N PHE A 79 -16.86 19.82 -3.08
CA PHE A 79 -15.42 19.90 -2.92
C PHE A 79 -14.70 19.38 -4.18
N PRO A 80 -14.86 20.05 -5.34
CA PRO A 80 -14.30 19.58 -6.60
C PRO A 80 -12.77 19.49 -6.60
N ASP A 81 -12.11 20.18 -5.68
CA ASP A 81 -10.67 20.23 -5.45
C ASP A 81 -10.16 19.11 -4.52
N ARG A 82 -11.04 18.23 -4.03
CA ARG A 82 -10.67 17.06 -3.23
C ARG A 82 -10.80 15.80 -4.09
N TYR A 83 -9.75 14.97 -4.13
CA TYR A 83 -9.64 13.84 -5.04
C TYR A 83 -9.65 12.52 -4.28
N VAL A 84 -10.54 11.61 -4.67
CA VAL A 84 -10.47 10.19 -4.32
C VAL A 84 -9.93 9.47 -5.55
N ILE A 85 -8.70 8.97 -5.46
CA ILE A 85 -8.05 8.29 -6.58
C ILE A 85 -8.34 6.79 -6.49
N ILE A 86 -8.72 6.19 -7.61
CA ILE A 86 -8.80 4.73 -7.77
C ILE A 86 -7.84 4.36 -8.88
N GLY A 87 -6.87 3.51 -8.59
CA GLY A 87 -5.79 3.25 -9.55
C GLY A 87 -5.35 1.80 -9.60
N SER A 88 -5.04 1.36 -10.81
CA SER A 88 -4.26 0.16 -11.08
C SER A 88 -3.58 0.28 -12.44
N HIS A 89 -2.76 -0.70 -12.77
CA HIS A 89 -2.01 -0.75 -14.00
C HIS A 89 -2.82 -1.37 -15.14
N HIS A 90 -2.52 -0.95 -16.38
CA HIS A 90 -2.95 -1.67 -17.58
C HIS A 90 -1.80 -2.50 -18.15
N HIS A 91 -2.08 -3.20 -19.24
CA HIS A 91 -1.11 -4.02 -19.97
C HIS A 91 0.21 -3.27 -20.22
N GLY A 92 1.31 -3.81 -19.67
CA GLY A 92 2.65 -3.27 -19.84
C GLY A 92 3.36 -3.83 -21.07
N LEU A 93 4.39 -3.13 -21.56
CA LEU A 93 5.29 -3.67 -22.59
C LEU A 93 6.01 -4.91 -22.03
N ASN A 94 5.84 -6.05 -22.69
CA ASN A 94 6.55 -7.31 -22.43
C ASN A 94 6.27 -7.96 -21.07
N THR A 95 5.03 -7.92 -20.55
CA THR A 95 4.66 -8.85 -19.48
C THR A 95 4.53 -10.26 -20.07
N TYR A 96 5.41 -11.17 -19.65
CA TYR A 96 5.27 -12.59 -19.98
C TYR A 96 4.01 -13.12 -19.29
N GLY A 97 2.91 -13.28 -20.05
CA GLY A 97 1.81 -14.18 -19.71
C GLY A 97 0.82 -13.79 -18.60
N GLY A 98 0.88 -12.58 -18.03
CA GLY A 98 -0.05 -12.17 -16.97
C GLY A 98 -1.32 -11.46 -17.47
N GLN A 99 -2.50 -11.99 -17.12
CA GLN A 99 -3.79 -11.28 -17.17
C GLN A 99 -4.07 -10.48 -15.88
N GLU A 100 -3.08 -10.31 -14.99
CA GLU A 100 -3.25 -9.62 -13.70
C GLU A 100 -3.83 -8.20 -13.86
N TRP A 101 -3.32 -7.45 -14.84
CA TRP A 101 -3.86 -6.14 -15.22
C TRP A 101 -5.33 -6.18 -15.68
N ALA A 102 -5.76 -7.30 -16.28
CA ALA A 102 -7.11 -7.46 -16.81
C ALA A 102 -8.13 -7.60 -15.68
N SER A 103 -7.78 -8.27 -14.59
CA SER A 103 -8.59 -8.36 -13.37
C SER A 103 -8.91 -6.97 -12.82
N SER A 104 -7.88 -6.14 -12.61
CA SER A 104 -8.04 -4.76 -12.16
C SER A 104 -8.87 -3.91 -13.14
N THR A 105 -8.58 -4.04 -14.43
CA THR A 105 -9.27 -3.27 -15.49
C THR A 105 -10.75 -3.65 -15.57
N ALA A 106 -11.09 -4.93 -15.41
CA ALA A 106 -12.46 -5.41 -15.38
C ALA A 106 -13.23 -4.79 -14.20
N ILE A 107 -12.64 -4.77 -13.01
CA ILE A 107 -13.24 -4.18 -11.81
C ILE A 107 -13.46 -2.66 -11.98
N ILE A 108 -12.43 -1.92 -12.42
CA ILE A 108 -12.55 -0.46 -12.66
C ILE A 108 -13.65 -0.18 -13.68
N THR A 109 -13.67 -0.93 -14.78
CA THR A 109 -14.65 -0.73 -15.86
C THR A 109 -16.07 -1.02 -15.39
N ALA A 110 -16.29 -2.14 -14.70
CA ALA A 110 -17.58 -2.51 -14.13
C ALA A 110 -18.07 -1.46 -13.12
N PHE A 111 -17.16 -0.96 -12.25
CA PHE A 111 -17.49 0.09 -11.31
C PHE A 111 -17.87 1.40 -12.01
N ILE A 112 -17.08 1.85 -12.99
CA ILE A 112 -17.40 3.05 -13.79
C ILE A 112 -18.77 2.90 -14.46
N GLN A 113 -19.05 1.74 -15.09
CA GLN A 113 -20.34 1.48 -15.73
C GLN A 113 -21.50 1.61 -14.74
N ALA A 114 -21.39 0.96 -13.57
CA ALA A 114 -22.40 1.03 -12.52
C ALA A 114 -22.58 2.46 -11.97
N LEU A 115 -21.48 3.15 -11.68
CA LEU A 115 -21.48 4.54 -11.21
C LEU A 115 -22.16 5.47 -12.22
N MET A 116 -21.90 5.26 -13.51
CA MET A 116 -22.43 6.10 -14.57
C MET A 116 -23.95 5.98 -14.74
N LEU A 117 -24.55 4.84 -14.38
CA LEU A 117 -26.01 4.72 -14.29
C LEU A 117 -26.59 5.68 -13.25
N LYS A 118 -25.94 5.81 -12.09
CA LYS A 118 -26.33 6.74 -11.02
C LYS A 118 -26.15 8.20 -11.47
N VAL A 119 -25.04 8.50 -12.13
CA VAL A 119 -24.75 9.86 -12.63
C VAL A 119 -25.70 10.29 -13.74
N LYS A 120 -26.07 9.39 -14.66
CA LYS A 120 -27.09 9.67 -15.70
C LYS A 120 -28.46 10.00 -15.10
N ARG A 121 -28.75 9.57 -13.88
CA ARG A 121 -29.96 9.92 -13.11
C ARG A 121 -29.83 11.24 -12.33
N GLY A 122 -28.75 11.99 -12.52
CA GLY A 122 -28.55 13.33 -11.96
C GLY A 122 -27.71 13.37 -10.68
N TRP A 123 -27.29 12.23 -10.14
CA TRP A 123 -26.43 12.20 -8.95
C TRP A 123 -24.97 12.60 -9.28
N ARG A 124 -24.32 13.27 -8.34
CA ARG A 124 -22.88 13.59 -8.38
C ARG A 124 -22.27 13.41 -6.99
N PRO A 125 -20.99 13.02 -6.89
CA PRO A 125 -20.29 12.99 -5.61
C PRO A 125 -19.94 14.40 -5.13
N ASP A 126 -19.69 14.55 -3.84
CA ASP A 126 -19.26 15.82 -3.26
C ASP A 126 -17.79 16.11 -3.59
N ARG A 127 -16.93 15.09 -3.54
CA ARG A 127 -15.52 15.12 -3.94
C ARG A 127 -15.33 14.55 -5.34
N THR A 128 -14.28 14.98 -6.02
CA THR A 128 -13.95 14.46 -7.36
C THR A 128 -13.39 13.04 -7.25
N ILE A 129 -13.93 12.11 -8.03
CA ILE A 129 -13.40 10.75 -8.16
C ILE A 129 -12.49 10.72 -9.39
N VAL A 130 -11.26 10.24 -9.23
CA VAL A 130 -10.27 10.14 -10.32
C VAL A 130 -9.93 8.67 -10.54
N PHE A 131 -10.15 8.20 -11.76
CA PHE A 131 -9.81 6.85 -12.21
C PHE A 131 -8.50 6.90 -12.97
N CYS A 132 -7.54 6.11 -12.52
CA CYS A 132 -6.21 6.07 -13.09
C CYS A 132 -5.87 4.67 -13.60
N SER A 133 -5.43 4.61 -14.86
CA SER A 133 -4.83 3.42 -15.45
C SER A 133 -3.37 3.70 -15.74
N TRP A 134 -2.49 3.13 -14.91
CA TRP A 134 -1.06 3.40 -14.91
C TRP A 134 -0.31 2.53 -15.90
N GLY A 135 0.62 3.14 -16.64
CA GLY A 135 1.54 2.42 -17.51
C GLY A 135 2.89 2.18 -16.83
N GLY A 136 3.61 1.12 -17.21
CA GLY A 136 4.98 0.89 -16.75
C GLY A 136 5.13 0.41 -15.30
N THR A 137 4.07 -0.11 -14.69
CA THR A 137 4.06 -0.64 -13.31
C THR A 137 5.07 -1.76 -13.11
N SER A 138 5.17 -2.70 -14.05
CA SER A 138 6.15 -3.79 -14.02
C SER A 138 7.61 -3.33 -14.08
N PHE A 139 7.87 -2.08 -14.45
CA PHE A 139 9.22 -1.49 -14.48
C PHE A 139 9.50 -0.60 -13.26
N GLY A 140 8.71 -0.76 -12.19
CA GLY A 140 8.85 0.00 -10.94
C GLY A 140 7.90 1.19 -10.89
N ASN A 141 6.61 0.96 -11.16
CA ASN A 141 5.55 1.97 -10.96
C ASN A 141 5.76 3.29 -11.72
N ILE A 142 6.47 3.25 -12.87
CA ILE A 142 6.93 4.45 -13.57
C ILE A 142 5.78 5.44 -13.85
N GLY A 143 4.66 4.95 -14.37
CA GLY A 143 3.53 5.82 -14.72
C GLY A 143 2.94 6.56 -13.53
N SER A 144 2.72 5.88 -12.40
CA SER A 144 2.17 6.54 -11.21
C SER A 144 3.20 7.45 -10.53
N TYR A 145 4.48 7.05 -10.52
CA TYR A 145 5.59 7.85 -10.00
C TYR A 145 5.76 9.17 -10.73
N GLU A 146 5.97 9.13 -12.05
CA GLU A 146 6.24 10.33 -12.85
C GLU A 146 5.04 11.29 -12.80
N TRP A 147 3.81 10.77 -12.90
CA TRP A 147 2.61 11.60 -12.81
C TRP A 147 2.46 12.26 -11.44
N ALA A 148 2.73 11.51 -10.37
CA ALA A 148 2.60 12.02 -9.02
C ALA A 148 3.74 12.98 -8.64
N GLU A 149 4.93 12.79 -9.20
CA GLU A 149 6.07 13.70 -9.05
C GLU A 149 5.82 15.03 -9.76
N ASP A 150 5.40 14.99 -11.02
CA ASP A 150 5.08 16.19 -11.81
C ASP A 150 3.98 17.03 -11.15
N LEU A 151 2.98 16.37 -10.57
CA LEU A 151 1.82 17.02 -9.93
C LEU A 151 1.92 17.08 -8.41
N LYS A 152 3.09 16.82 -7.83
CA LYS A 152 3.30 16.64 -6.38
C LYS A 152 2.61 17.71 -5.54
N ARG A 153 2.79 18.98 -5.89
CA ARG A 153 2.21 20.11 -5.13
C ARG A 153 0.68 20.11 -5.12
N VAL A 154 0.07 19.73 -6.24
CA VAL A 154 -1.39 19.66 -6.38
C VAL A 154 -1.91 18.44 -5.64
N LEU A 155 -1.30 17.27 -5.87
CA LEU A 155 -1.76 16.02 -5.30
C LEU A 155 -1.61 15.98 -3.78
N GLN A 156 -0.49 16.48 -3.24
CA GLN A 156 -0.27 16.56 -1.80
C GLN A 156 -1.33 17.40 -1.07
N ARG A 157 -1.92 18.40 -1.74
CA ARG A 157 -2.97 19.26 -1.18
C ARG A 157 -4.37 18.73 -1.43
N ASN A 158 -4.59 18.02 -2.54
CA ASN A 158 -5.93 17.73 -3.04
C ASN A 158 -6.34 16.26 -2.90
N VAL A 159 -5.40 15.32 -2.87
CA VAL A 159 -5.73 13.89 -2.75
C VAL A 159 -6.08 13.56 -1.31
N VAL A 160 -7.25 12.99 -1.14
CA VAL A 160 -7.82 12.58 0.14
C VAL A 160 -7.47 11.14 0.46
N ALA A 161 -7.65 10.24 -0.51
CA ALA A 161 -7.36 8.83 -0.36
C ALA A 161 -7.01 8.19 -1.71
N TYR A 162 -6.26 7.10 -1.66
CA TYR A 162 -5.94 6.25 -2.80
C TYR A 162 -6.53 4.84 -2.60
N ILE A 163 -7.36 4.41 -3.54
CA ILE A 163 -7.97 3.08 -3.53
C ILE A 163 -7.23 2.23 -4.57
N SER A 164 -6.44 1.29 -4.07
CA SER A 164 -5.62 0.42 -4.90
C SER A 164 -6.43 -0.76 -5.40
N LEU A 165 -6.32 -1.01 -6.71
CA LEU A 165 -6.79 -2.24 -7.34
C LEU A 165 -5.62 -3.04 -7.90
N HIS A 166 -4.43 -2.94 -7.29
CA HIS A 166 -3.23 -3.64 -7.73
C HIS A 166 -3.30 -5.14 -7.44
N ASN A 167 -3.46 -5.97 -8.47
CA ASN A 167 -3.60 -7.43 -8.36
C ASN A 167 -4.68 -7.84 -7.33
N PRO A 168 -5.98 -7.58 -7.63
CA PRO A 168 -7.05 -7.73 -6.65
C PRO A 168 -7.45 -9.20 -6.44
N VAL A 169 -7.18 -10.10 -7.38
CA VAL A 169 -7.45 -11.54 -7.23
C VAL A 169 -6.14 -12.31 -7.45
N ARG A 170 -5.49 -12.68 -6.34
CA ARG A 170 -4.22 -13.43 -6.29
C ARG A 170 -4.38 -14.86 -5.80
N GLY A 171 -5.55 -15.17 -5.24
CA GLY A 171 -5.98 -16.47 -4.77
C GLY A 171 -7.50 -16.52 -4.66
N ASN A 172 -8.04 -17.65 -4.23
CA ASN A 172 -9.49 -17.83 -4.06
C ASN A 172 -9.90 -18.21 -2.63
N SER A 173 -8.95 -18.24 -1.70
CA SER A 173 -9.19 -18.72 -0.34
C SER A 173 -9.85 -17.67 0.57
N THR A 174 -9.30 -16.46 0.68
CA THR A 174 -9.72 -15.51 1.72
C THR A 174 -9.61 -14.07 1.25
N LEU A 175 -10.58 -13.24 1.66
CA LEU A 175 -10.55 -11.79 1.46
C LEU A 175 -9.57 -11.17 2.46
N HIS A 176 -8.59 -10.45 1.95
CA HIS A 176 -7.55 -9.76 2.70
C HIS A 176 -7.69 -8.24 2.50
N PRO A 177 -8.39 -7.53 3.40
CA PRO A 177 -8.43 -6.08 3.38
C PRO A 177 -7.13 -5.51 3.96
N VAL A 178 -6.51 -4.60 3.22
CA VAL A 178 -5.35 -3.81 3.66
C VAL A 178 -5.74 -2.34 3.63
N ALA A 179 -5.56 -1.63 4.74
CA ALA A 179 -5.88 -0.21 4.82
C ALA A 179 -4.88 0.52 5.70
N SER A 180 -4.64 1.79 5.39
CA SER A 180 -3.95 2.70 6.27
C SER A 180 -4.68 2.79 7.62
N PRO A 181 -3.98 3.05 8.75
CA PRO A 181 -4.62 3.08 10.06
C PRO A 181 -5.86 3.97 10.12
N SER A 182 -5.85 5.13 9.46
CA SER A 182 -7.02 6.02 9.45
C SER A 182 -8.24 5.46 8.72
N LEU A 183 -8.07 4.47 7.84
CA LEU A 183 -9.12 3.84 7.02
C LEU A 183 -9.51 2.44 7.49
N GLN A 184 -8.88 1.90 8.54
CA GLN A 184 -9.13 0.53 9.01
C GLN A 184 -10.60 0.32 9.42
N GLN A 185 -11.18 1.25 10.18
CA GLN A 185 -12.59 1.17 10.54
C GLN A 185 -13.51 1.12 9.30
N LEU A 186 -13.29 1.99 8.30
CA LEU A 186 -14.10 1.99 7.07
C LEU A 186 -13.97 0.66 6.31
N ALA A 187 -12.77 0.10 6.25
CA ALA A 187 -12.51 -1.17 5.60
C ALA A 187 -13.26 -2.32 6.31
N ALA A 188 -13.17 -2.38 7.64
CA ALA A 188 -13.82 -3.39 8.47
C ALA A 188 -15.35 -3.32 8.38
N GLU A 189 -15.91 -2.12 8.45
CA GLU A 189 -17.35 -1.89 8.31
C GLU A 189 -17.85 -2.32 6.91
N SER A 190 -17.13 -1.92 5.86
CA SER A 190 -17.48 -2.26 4.47
C SER A 190 -17.47 -3.77 4.23
N GLN A 191 -16.52 -4.50 4.84
CA GLN A 191 -16.49 -5.96 4.82
C GLN A 191 -17.73 -6.55 5.51
N SER A 192 -18.05 -6.06 6.72
CA SER A 192 -19.18 -6.58 7.51
C SER A 192 -20.53 -6.43 6.79
N PHE A 193 -20.75 -5.30 6.09
CA PHE A 193 -21.99 -5.06 5.35
C PHE A 193 -22.21 -5.99 4.15
N ASN A 194 -21.13 -6.48 3.52
CA ASN A 194 -21.22 -7.38 2.38
C ASN A 194 -21.30 -8.87 2.78
N CYS A 195 -21.21 -9.17 4.08
CA CYS A 195 -21.36 -10.54 4.59
C CYS A 195 -22.82 -10.90 4.85
N VAL A 196 -23.33 -11.87 4.10
CA VAL A 196 -24.73 -12.34 4.16
C VAL A 196 -25.06 -13.10 5.46
N GLU A 197 -24.06 -13.73 6.11
CA GLU A 197 -24.21 -14.45 7.39
C GLU A 197 -23.26 -13.87 8.46
N LYS A 198 -23.80 -12.99 9.33
CA LYS A 198 -23.04 -12.33 10.41
C LYS A 198 -22.32 -13.29 11.36
N THR A 199 -22.81 -14.54 11.50
CA THR A 199 -22.24 -15.58 12.37
C THR A 199 -21.05 -16.33 11.78
N LYS A 200 -20.78 -16.20 10.47
CA LYS A 200 -19.61 -16.80 9.79
C LYS A 200 -18.58 -15.77 9.34
N CYS A 201 -18.76 -14.51 9.70
CA CYS A 201 -17.77 -13.49 9.38
C CYS A 201 -16.48 -13.81 10.17
N PRO A 202 -15.36 -14.15 9.52
CA PRO A 202 -14.09 -14.05 10.19
C PRO A 202 -13.97 -12.61 10.72
N GLY A 203 -13.37 -12.43 11.91
CA GLY A 203 -13.15 -11.09 12.45
C GLY A 203 -12.57 -10.18 11.36
N SER A 204 -13.02 -8.93 11.31
CA SER A 204 -12.61 -7.95 10.29
C SER A 204 -11.17 -7.52 10.56
N ASN A 205 -10.22 -8.44 10.41
CA ASN A 205 -8.81 -8.20 10.61
C ASN A 205 -8.29 -7.47 9.37
N VAL A 206 -8.33 -6.15 9.44
CA VAL A 206 -7.79 -5.27 8.40
C VAL A 206 -6.31 -5.06 8.69
N SER A 207 -5.48 -5.36 7.71
CA SER A 207 -4.05 -5.19 7.85
C SER A 207 -3.60 -3.76 7.53
N SER A 208 -2.57 -3.29 8.25
CA SER A 208 -1.80 -2.07 7.96
C SER A 208 -0.51 -2.33 7.18
N VAL A 209 -0.32 -3.50 6.56
CA VAL A 209 0.88 -3.75 5.73
C VAL A 209 0.95 -2.76 4.56
N GLN A 210 2.18 -2.47 4.12
CA GLN A 210 2.39 -1.60 2.99
C GLN A 210 1.64 -2.12 1.75
N ILE A 211 0.76 -1.28 1.21
CA ILE A 211 0.10 -1.52 -0.07
C ILE A 211 1.14 -1.40 -1.18
N GLN A 212 1.24 -2.47 -1.98
CA GLN A 212 2.18 -2.59 -3.08
C GLN A 212 1.65 -1.96 -4.38
N GLY A 213 2.57 -1.80 -5.34
CA GLY A 213 2.25 -1.34 -6.69
C GLY A 213 2.08 0.17 -6.78
N ASP A 214 1.11 0.62 -7.57
CA ASP A 214 1.01 2.01 -8.01
C ASP A 214 0.68 3.03 -6.91
N ALA A 215 0.22 2.56 -5.74
CA ALA A 215 -0.09 3.38 -4.57
C ALA A 215 1.17 3.92 -3.85
N ASP A 216 2.34 3.32 -4.10
CA ASP A 216 3.55 3.53 -3.33
C ASP A 216 3.95 5.01 -3.22
N TYR A 217 4.00 5.74 -4.34
CA TYR A 217 4.35 7.18 -4.30
C TYR A 217 3.37 7.99 -3.45
N PHE A 218 2.07 7.68 -3.54
CA PHE A 218 1.03 8.38 -2.79
C PHE A 218 1.19 8.16 -1.28
N ILE A 219 1.46 6.93 -0.87
CA ILE A 219 1.66 6.56 0.53
C ILE A 219 2.98 7.15 1.05
N ASN A 220 4.09 6.92 0.33
CA ASN A 220 5.44 7.13 0.84
C ASN A 220 6.05 8.51 0.51
N HIS A 221 5.50 9.22 -0.47
CA HIS A 221 5.99 10.58 -0.81
C HIS A 221 4.97 11.67 -0.50
N LEU A 222 3.67 11.34 -0.53
CA LEU A 222 2.60 12.31 -0.29
C LEU A 222 1.89 12.13 1.05
N GLY A 223 2.03 10.96 1.71
CA GLY A 223 1.36 10.66 2.98
C GLY A 223 -0.16 10.56 2.81
N VAL A 224 -0.60 10.02 1.67
CA VAL A 224 -2.01 9.82 1.33
C VAL A 224 -2.48 8.48 1.90
N PRO A 225 -3.54 8.47 2.74
CA PRO A 225 -4.20 7.24 3.19
C PRO A 225 -4.61 6.35 2.02
N ALA A 226 -4.37 5.06 2.14
CA ALA A 226 -4.67 4.10 1.08
C ALA A 226 -5.40 2.86 1.57
N ILE A 227 -6.20 2.27 0.70
CA ILE A 227 -6.99 1.06 0.97
C ILE A 227 -6.98 0.12 -0.24
N GLN A 228 -6.96 -1.18 0.03
CA GLN A 228 -7.00 -2.26 -0.94
C GLN A 228 -7.83 -3.42 -0.41
N PHE A 229 -8.60 -4.04 -1.30
CA PHE A 229 -9.21 -5.35 -1.06
C PHE A 229 -8.64 -6.34 -2.06
N SER A 230 -8.08 -7.45 -1.57
CA SER A 230 -7.60 -8.55 -2.42
C SER A 230 -8.14 -9.91 -1.95
N TYR A 231 -8.30 -10.85 -2.86
CA TYR A 231 -8.42 -12.27 -2.51
C TYR A 231 -7.05 -12.94 -2.64
N GLU A 232 -6.66 -13.68 -1.61
CA GLU A 232 -5.34 -14.29 -1.49
C GLU A 232 -5.42 -15.71 -0.93
N ASP A 233 -4.43 -16.54 -1.29
CA ASP A 233 -4.27 -17.88 -0.72
C ASP A 233 -3.31 -17.82 0.47
N ILE A 234 -3.84 -18.04 1.67
CA ILE A 234 -3.12 -17.88 2.96
C ILE A 234 -1.81 -18.69 3.01
N LYS A 235 -1.71 -19.80 2.28
CA LYS A 235 -0.51 -20.66 2.26
C LYS A 235 0.65 -20.11 1.41
N ILE A 236 0.41 -19.09 0.57
CA ILE A 236 1.43 -18.52 -0.34
C ILE A 236 2.07 -17.25 0.26
N SER A 237 1.43 -16.64 1.28
CA SER A 237 1.97 -15.51 2.05
C SER A 237 3.29 -15.84 2.77
N GLU A 238 3.67 -17.11 2.91
CA GLU A 238 4.93 -17.49 3.56
C GLU A 238 6.19 -17.03 2.81
N ASN A 239 6.11 -16.58 1.54
CA ASN A 239 7.28 -16.30 0.70
C ASN A 239 7.18 -15.02 -0.17
N SER A 240 6.37 -14.01 0.17
CA SER A 240 6.38 -12.73 -0.58
C SER A 240 7.69 -11.98 -0.33
N SER A 241 8.67 -12.25 -1.19
CA SER A 241 9.93 -11.51 -1.33
C SER A 241 9.82 -10.57 -2.52
N PHE A 242 10.52 -9.44 -2.50
CA PHE A 242 10.72 -8.53 -3.64
C PHE A 242 11.01 -9.25 -4.97
N LEU A 243 11.65 -10.42 -4.94
CA LEU A 243 11.95 -11.22 -6.12
C LEU A 243 10.74 -11.99 -6.70
N SER A 244 9.73 -12.33 -5.89
CA SER A 244 8.49 -12.93 -6.37
C SER A 244 7.69 -11.95 -7.23
N GLU A 245 7.62 -10.69 -6.80
CA GLU A 245 6.91 -9.61 -7.49
C GLU A 245 7.62 -9.13 -8.76
N ALA A 246 8.96 -9.08 -8.74
CA ALA A 246 9.73 -8.49 -9.84
C ALA A 246 9.84 -9.39 -11.09
N LEU A 247 9.79 -10.72 -10.94
CA LEU A 247 10.24 -11.64 -12.01
C LEU A 247 9.39 -12.89 -12.19
N PHE A 248 8.55 -13.26 -11.22
CA PHE A 248 7.83 -14.53 -11.23
C PHE A 248 6.42 -14.36 -10.67
N PRO A 249 5.43 -13.93 -11.47
CA PRO A 249 4.04 -14.02 -11.04
C PRO A 249 3.79 -15.46 -10.59
N VAL A 250 3.49 -15.61 -9.29
CA VAL A 250 3.33 -16.91 -8.63
C VAL A 250 2.13 -17.57 -9.26
N HIS A 251 2.41 -18.46 -10.21
CA HIS A 251 1.45 -19.13 -11.08
C HIS A 251 0.60 -18.16 -11.90
N THR A 252 0.81 -18.17 -13.22
CA THR A 252 -0.17 -17.66 -14.18
C THR A 252 -1.40 -18.59 -14.19
N THR A 253 -2.08 -18.73 -13.06
CA THR A 253 -3.44 -19.24 -13.04
C THR A 253 -4.28 -18.23 -13.79
N LYS A 254 -4.99 -18.70 -14.81
CA LYS A 254 -5.84 -17.80 -15.59
C LYS A 254 -6.88 -17.20 -14.67
N THR A 255 -7.29 -15.96 -14.92
CA THR A 255 -8.33 -15.32 -14.13
C THR A 255 -9.60 -16.18 -14.09
N GLU A 256 -9.92 -16.84 -15.20
CA GLU A 256 -11.05 -17.77 -15.32
C GLU A 256 -10.87 -19.09 -14.55
N GLU A 257 -9.65 -19.45 -14.15
CA GLU A 257 -9.38 -20.62 -13.29
C GLU A 257 -9.51 -20.26 -11.81
N LEU A 258 -9.06 -19.05 -11.42
CA LEU A 258 -9.17 -18.56 -10.04
C LEU A 258 -10.59 -18.13 -9.68
N ASP A 259 -11.30 -17.49 -10.60
CA ASP A 259 -12.66 -16.99 -10.40
C ASP A 259 -13.55 -17.24 -11.63
N PRO A 260 -13.94 -18.51 -11.90
CA PRO A 260 -14.68 -18.88 -13.11
C PRO A 260 -16.00 -18.12 -13.29
N SER A 261 -16.66 -17.74 -12.20
CA SER A 261 -17.94 -17.01 -12.22
C SER A 261 -17.79 -15.51 -12.00
N PHE A 262 -16.56 -14.98 -11.89
CA PHE A 262 -16.27 -13.58 -11.55
C PHE A 262 -16.90 -13.09 -10.23
N GLY A 263 -17.18 -13.99 -9.28
CA GLY A 263 -17.82 -13.67 -8.01
C GLY A 263 -16.89 -12.96 -7.03
N LEU A 264 -15.59 -13.29 -7.07
CA LEU A 264 -14.56 -12.61 -6.28
C LEU A 264 -14.34 -11.19 -6.81
N HIS A 265 -14.25 -11.04 -8.14
CA HIS A 265 -14.15 -9.73 -8.80
C HIS A 265 -15.37 -8.85 -8.51
N GLU A 266 -16.59 -9.42 -8.57
CA GLU A 266 -17.81 -8.70 -8.22
C GLU A 266 -17.79 -8.21 -6.77
N THR A 267 -17.33 -9.05 -5.83
CA THR A 267 -17.21 -8.69 -4.42
C THR A 267 -16.24 -7.53 -4.20
N ILE A 268 -15.05 -7.59 -4.81
CA ILE A 268 -14.07 -6.49 -4.74
C ILE A 268 -14.62 -5.23 -5.41
N ALA A 269 -15.33 -5.34 -6.54
CA ALA A 269 -15.95 -4.20 -7.19
C ALA A 269 -17.00 -3.51 -6.30
N LYS A 270 -17.83 -4.29 -5.58
CA LYS A 270 -18.79 -3.78 -4.60
C LYS A 270 -18.11 -3.08 -3.42
N LEU A 271 -17.10 -3.73 -2.81
CA LEU A 271 -16.34 -3.16 -1.69
C LEU A 271 -15.63 -1.86 -2.10
N THR A 272 -14.93 -1.88 -3.23
CA THR A 272 -14.24 -0.72 -3.82
C THR A 272 -15.23 0.41 -4.11
N GLY A 273 -16.37 0.10 -4.71
CA GLY A 273 -17.41 1.08 -4.99
C GLY A 273 -18.00 1.68 -3.71
N GLN A 274 -18.24 0.87 -2.69
CA GLN A 274 -18.75 1.32 -1.39
C GLN A 274 -17.78 2.28 -0.71
N VAL A 275 -16.51 1.89 -0.52
CA VAL A 275 -15.52 2.76 0.14
C VAL A 275 -15.28 4.03 -0.67
N THR A 276 -15.26 3.94 -2.01
CA THR A 276 -15.16 5.12 -2.88
C THR A 276 -16.33 6.07 -2.62
N LEU A 277 -17.56 5.57 -2.62
CA LEU A 277 -18.75 6.40 -2.46
C LEU A 277 -18.85 7.01 -1.07
N HIS A 278 -18.46 6.27 -0.01
CA HIS A 278 -18.36 6.82 1.33
C HIS A 278 -17.35 7.98 1.37
N ILE A 279 -16.11 7.77 0.94
CA ILE A 279 -15.09 8.83 0.97
C ILE A 279 -15.47 10.00 0.05
N ALA A 280 -16.09 9.74 -1.10
CA ALA A 280 -16.41 10.78 -2.08
C ALA A 280 -17.69 11.56 -1.79
N SER A 281 -18.60 11.02 -0.96
CA SER A 281 -19.96 11.59 -0.78
C SER A 281 -20.31 11.91 0.67
N GLU A 282 -19.62 11.36 1.66
CA GLU A 282 -19.88 11.70 3.06
C GLU A 282 -19.37 13.12 3.38
N PRO A 283 -20.15 13.96 4.07
CA PRO A 283 -19.73 15.32 4.42
C PRO A 283 -18.43 15.36 5.21
N VAL A 284 -18.28 14.47 6.19
CA VAL A 284 -17.03 14.28 6.97
C VAL A 284 -16.28 13.09 6.38
N LEU A 285 -14.95 13.20 6.27
CA LEU A 285 -14.13 12.07 5.84
C LEU A 285 -14.26 10.92 6.84
N PRO A 286 -14.50 9.68 6.39
CA PRO A 286 -14.69 8.51 7.26
C PRO A 286 -13.34 7.98 7.78
N PHE A 287 -12.53 8.88 8.35
CA PHE A 287 -11.22 8.56 8.90
C PHE A 287 -11.34 8.43 10.42
N ASN A 288 -10.62 7.50 11.02
CA ASN A 288 -10.54 7.35 12.46
C ASN A 288 -9.17 7.83 12.95
N ALA A 289 -9.17 8.89 13.77
CA ALA A 289 -7.95 9.46 14.32
C ALA A 289 -7.32 8.56 15.41
N LEU A 290 -8.16 7.88 16.18
CA LEU A 290 -7.75 7.01 17.28
C LEU A 290 -7.02 5.77 16.75
N ASP A 291 -7.46 5.21 15.62
CA ASP A 291 -6.82 4.05 14.99
C ASP A 291 -5.34 4.31 14.65
N ILE A 292 -4.98 5.55 14.28
CA ILE A 292 -3.57 5.95 14.08
C ILE A 292 -2.77 5.82 15.39
N ALA A 293 -3.32 6.33 16.50
CA ALA A 293 -2.62 6.29 17.78
C ALA A 293 -2.52 4.87 18.33
N LEU A 294 -3.53 4.04 18.10
CA LEU A 294 -3.52 2.62 18.44
C LEU A 294 -2.46 1.87 17.63
N GLU A 295 -2.32 2.15 16.34
CA GLU A 295 -1.25 1.56 15.51
C GLU A 295 0.13 1.95 16.05
N VAL A 296 0.36 3.24 16.35
CA VAL A 296 1.63 3.69 16.95
C VAL A 296 1.92 2.96 18.27
N GLN A 297 0.93 2.77 19.13
CA GLN A 297 1.10 2.01 20.36
C GLN A 297 1.40 0.52 20.09
N ASN A 298 0.71 -0.08 19.12
CA ASN A 298 0.96 -1.46 18.71
C ASN A 298 2.37 -1.67 18.16
N SER A 299 2.89 -0.70 17.38
CA SER A 299 4.25 -0.74 16.85
C SER A 299 5.35 -0.56 17.88
N LEU A 300 5.01 -0.09 19.08
CA LEU A 300 5.94 -0.03 20.21
C LEU A 300 5.85 -1.25 21.14
N LYS A 301 4.84 -2.12 20.98
CA LYS A 301 4.72 -3.34 21.79
C LYS A 301 5.84 -4.33 21.44
N GLY A 302 6.47 -4.89 22.47
CA GLY A 302 7.58 -5.84 22.32
C GLY A 302 8.90 -5.21 21.92
N ASP A 303 9.01 -3.87 21.90
CA ASP A 303 10.30 -3.21 21.73
C ASP A 303 11.12 -3.30 23.03
N GLU A 304 12.11 -4.20 23.05
CA GLU A 304 13.03 -4.39 24.20
C GLU A 304 13.84 -3.13 24.55
N LEU A 305 13.87 -2.14 23.66
CA LEU A 305 14.50 -0.86 23.93
C LEU A 305 13.67 0.04 24.87
N GLU A 306 12.44 -0.36 25.24
CA GLU A 306 11.48 0.32 26.12
C GLU A 306 11.84 1.79 26.35
N VAL A 307 11.82 2.59 25.28
CA VAL A 307 12.25 3.98 25.38
C VAL A 307 11.11 4.73 26.05
N PRO A 308 11.23 5.12 27.34
CA PRO A 308 10.07 5.64 28.07
C PRO A 308 9.53 6.93 27.44
N GLN A 309 10.39 7.65 26.72
CA GLN A 309 10.03 8.83 25.95
C GLN A 309 9.09 8.52 24.77
N LEU A 310 9.29 7.42 24.04
CA LEU A 310 8.42 7.00 22.94
C LEU A 310 7.07 6.54 23.47
N LEU A 311 7.06 5.73 24.53
CA LEU A 311 5.82 5.28 25.17
C LEU A 311 5.01 6.47 25.72
N ALA A 312 5.68 7.43 26.36
CA ALA A 312 5.03 8.65 26.83
C ALA A 312 4.50 9.51 25.67
N ALA A 313 5.24 9.62 24.55
CA ALA A 313 4.79 10.34 23.37
C ALA A 313 3.58 9.66 22.71
N ALA A 314 3.59 8.33 22.59
CA ALA A 314 2.48 7.54 22.07
C ALA A 314 1.23 7.64 22.98
N SER A 315 1.39 7.68 24.31
CA SER A 315 0.27 7.94 25.23
C SER A 315 -0.32 9.33 25.00
N ARG A 316 0.52 10.39 24.95
CA ARG A 316 0.04 11.75 24.70
C ARG A 316 -0.68 11.87 23.36
N LEU A 317 -0.15 11.20 22.32
CA LEU A 317 -0.79 11.14 21.01
C LEU A 317 -2.18 10.50 21.14
N ARG A 318 -2.29 9.34 21.80
CA ARG A 318 -3.58 8.66 22.04
C ARG A 318 -4.58 9.59 22.73
N ASP A 319 -4.19 10.20 23.84
CA ASP A 319 -5.07 11.10 24.60
C ASP A 319 -5.56 12.27 23.74
N THR A 320 -4.67 12.84 22.93
CA THR A 320 -5.00 13.95 22.01
C THR A 320 -5.93 13.48 20.88
N THR A 321 -5.69 12.30 20.31
CA THR A 321 -6.55 11.74 19.25
C THR A 321 -7.92 11.31 19.76
N GLU A 322 -7.99 10.80 21.00
CA GLU A 322 -9.25 10.43 21.65
C GLU A 322 -10.12 11.68 21.87
N LEU A 323 -9.50 12.76 22.35
CA LEU A 323 -10.17 14.05 22.49
C LEU A 323 -10.62 14.63 21.14
N PHE A 324 -9.77 14.56 20.11
CA PHE A 324 -10.15 14.99 18.75
C PHE A 324 -11.31 14.17 18.17
N GLN A 325 -11.29 12.85 18.39
CA GLN A 325 -12.36 11.96 17.95
C GLN A 325 -13.67 12.25 18.72
N SER A 326 -13.60 12.54 20.03
CA SER A 326 -14.77 12.85 20.82
C SER A 326 -15.33 14.23 20.52
N ASP A 327 -14.51 15.27 20.43
CA ASP A 327 -14.98 16.66 20.49
C ASP A 327 -15.27 17.24 19.11
N GLU A 328 -14.54 16.82 18.08
CA GLU A 328 -14.72 17.36 16.73
C GLU A 328 -15.42 16.39 15.79
N MET A 329 -14.99 15.11 15.78
CA MET A 329 -15.53 14.14 14.84
C MET A 329 -16.98 13.76 15.15
N ARG A 330 -17.33 13.52 16.42
CA ARG A 330 -18.70 13.12 16.80
C ARG A 330 -19.74 14.20 16.47
N PRO A 331 -19.58 15.48 16.87
CA PRO A 331 -20.54 16.54 16.48
C PRO A 331 -20.59 16.77 14.97
N ALA A 332 -19.46 16.70 14.27
CA ALA A 332 -19.45 16.84 12.82
C ALA A 332 -20.22 15.71 12.10
N ASN A 333 -20.25 14.53 12.70
CA ASN A 333 -21.01 13.38 12.20
C ASN A 333 -22.51 13.47 12.50
N ASP A 334 -22.97 14.22 13.52
CA ASP A 334 -24.41 14.45 13.78
C ASP A 334 -24.97 15.54 12.84
N PRO A 335 -25.91 15.23 11.93
CA PRO A 335 -26.54 16.23 11.06
C PRO A 335 -27.21 17.41 11.79
N LYS A 336 -27.58 17.25 13.06
CA LYS A 336 -28.20 18.30 13.89
C LYS A 336 -27.18 19.29 14.47
N GLU A 337 -25.94 18.83 14.71
CA GLU A 337 -24.87 19.64 15.29
C GLU A 337 -23.88 20.16 14.23
N ARG A 338 -23.88 19.55 13.04
CA ARG A 338 -22.95 19.83 11.95
C ARG A 338 -23.02 21.28 11.45
N ALA A 339 -21.89 21.98 11.51
CA ALA A 339 -21.68 23.28 10.88
C ALA A 339 -20.86 23.14 9.57
N PRO A 340 -21.40 23.50 8.37
CA PRO A 340 -20.73 23.26 7.09
C PRO A 340 -19.32 23.85 6.95
N ILE A 341 -19.08 25.05 7.50
CA ILE A 341 -17.75 25.69 7.46
C ILE A 341 -16.72 24.93 8.30
N ARG A 342 -17.13 24.42 9.48
CA ARG A 342 -16.28 23.58 10.33
C ARG A 342 -15.96 22.24 9.65
N VAL A 343 -16.91 21.64 8.95
CA VAL A 343 -16.69 20.36 8.24
C VAL A 343 -15.57 20.46 7.21
N ARG A 344 -15.47 21.58 6.48
CA ARG A 344 -14.37 21.77 5.53
C ARG A 344 -13.02 21.84 6.24
N MET A 345 -12.92 22.65 7.30
CA MET A 345 -11.70 22.76 8.11
C MET A 345 -11.31 21.40 8.71
N LEU A 346 -12.30 20.65 9.20
CA LEU A 346 -12.10 19.32 9.78
C LEU A 346 -11.56 18.35 8.74
N ASN A 347 -12.17 18.33 7.55
CA ASN A 347 -11.68 17.48 6.45
C ASN A 347 -10.25 17.83 6.02
N ASP A 348 -9.85 19.09 6.09
CA ASP A 348 -8.47 19.50 5.78
C ASP A 348 -7.48 19.00 6.84
N VAL A 349 -7.90 18.96 8.12
CA VAL A 349 -7.15 18.30 9.20
C VAL A 349 -7.03 16.80 8.93
N LEU A 350 -8.17 16.13 8.70
CA LEU A 350 -8.27 14.68 8.46
C LEU A 350 -7.43 14.20 7.28
N GLN A 351 -7.44 14.94 6.17
CA GLN A 351 -6.68 14.60 4.96
C GLN A 351 -5.16 14.54 5.20
N SER A 352 -4.66 15.20 6.24
CA SER A 352 -3.23 15.35 6.47
C SER A 352 -2.72 14.59 7.70
N LEU A 353 -3.56 13.81 8.37
CA LEU A 353 -3.20 13.09 9.61
C LEU A 353 -1.97 12.20 9.45
N GLU A 354 -1.91 11.46 8.34
CA GLU A 354 -0.84 10.48 8.12
C GLU A 354 0.47 11.13 7.62
N LYS A 355 0.45 12.38 7.17
CA LYS A 355 1.63 13.06 6.60
C LYS A 355 2.74 13.28 7.62
N SER A 356 2.40 13.38 8.90
CA SER A 356 3.34 13.54 10.01
C SER A 356 4.20 12.29 10.27
N PHE A 357 3.86 11.16 9.63
CA PHE A 357 4.55 9.89 9.78
C PHE A 357 5.48 9.55 8.61
N LEU A 358 5.76 10.52 7.73
CA LEU A 358 6.75 10.36 6.67
C LEU A 358 8.16 10.65 7.21
N VAL A 359 9.04 9.65 7.21
CA VAL A 359 10.47 9.85 7.44
C VAL A 359 11.12 10.59 6.27
N HIS A 360 12.17 11.36 6.55
CA HIS A 360 12.83 12.18 5.54
C HIS A 360 13.56 11.28 4.53
N ARG A 361 14.24 10.24 5.02
CA ARG A 361 14.91 9.23 4.22
C ARG A 361 14.68 7.85 4.84
N ALA A 362 14.13 6.93 4.06
CA ALA A 362 14.07 5.53 4.44
C ALA A 362 15.36 4.81 4.00
N PRO A 363 15.88 3.85 4.78
CA PRO A 363 16.90 2.92 4.32
C PRO A 363 16.47 2.19 3.03
N PRO A 364 17.42 1.75 2.18
CA PRO A 364 17.09 0.99 0.97
C PRO A 364 16.24 -0.24 1.29
N GLY A 365 15.13 -0.42 0.56
CA GLY A 365 14.20 -1.53 0.78
C GLY A 365 13.12 -1.27 1.83
N LEU A 366 13.13 -0.11 2.50
CA LEU A 366 12.09 0.32 3.42
C LEU A 366 11.23 1.46 2.87
N TYR A 367 10.04 1.57 3.43
CA TYR A 367 9.06 2.59 3.12
C TYR A 367 9.24 3.84 3.98
N ARG A 368 8.79 4.98 3.48
CA ARG A 368 8.92 6.27 4.18
C ARG A 368 7.80 6.52 5.17
N ASN A 369 6.61 5.97 4.94
CA ASN A 369 5.51 6.09 5.88
C ASN A 369 5.64 5.01 6.97
N ILE A 370 5.98 5.40 8.18
CA ILE A 370 6.23 4.46 9.29
C ILE A 370 4.96 3.89 9.92
N LEU A 371 3.78 4.35 9.52
CA LEU A 371 2.50 3.76 9.95
C LEU A 371 2.23 2.40 9.29
N TYR A 372 2.91 2.09 8.19
CA TYR A 372 2.71 0.85 7.46
C TYR A 372 3.72 -0.20 7.91
N ARG A 373 3.24 -1.43 8.08
CA ARG A 373 4.06 -2.59 8.43
C ARG A 373 4.74 -3.17 7.18
N LEU A 374 5.88 -3.82 7.34
CA LEU A 374 6.55 -4.52 6.22
C LEU A 374 5.80 -5.80 5.84
N ASP A 375 5.32 -6.51 6.85
CA ASP A 375 4.65 -7.80 6.70
C ASP A 375 3.68 -8.04 7.86
N GLU A 376 2.93 -9.14 7.78
CA GLU A 376 1.90 -9.46 8.78
C GLU A 376 2.45 -9.86 10.15
N ARG A 377 3.71 -10.33 10.21
CA ARG A 377 4.34 -10.89 11.40
C ARG A 377 5.05 -9.82 12.21
N THR A 378 5.50 -8.75 11.56
CA THR A 378 6.23 -7.65 12.19
C THR A 378 5.28 -6.52 12.57
N SER A 379 5.11 -6.27 13.87
CA SER A 379 4.35 -5.12 14.35
C SER A 379 5.20 -3.86 14.53
N GLN A 380 6.52 -4.02 14.74
CA GLN A 380 7.44 -2.93 15.08
C GLN A 380 7.70 -1.98 13.90
N PHE A 381 8.04 -0.72 14.23
CA PHE A 381 8.46 0.26 13.22
C PHE A 381 9.64 -0.27 12.40
N SER A 382 9.45 -0.36 11.10
CA SER A 382 10.41 -0.96 10.15
C SER A 382 11.79 -0.29 10.20
N VAL A 383 11.80 1.03 10.38
CA VAL A 383 13.04 1.82 10.51
C VAL A 383 13.80 1.52 11.80
N LEU A 384 13.12 1.17 12.90
CA LEU A 384 13.76 0.76 14.15
C LEU A 384 14.30 -0.67 14.06
N LEU A 385 13.54 -1.56 13.41
CA LEU A 385 13.98 -2.93 13.12
C LEU A 385 15.28 -2.95 12.31
N GLU A 386 15.33 -2.20 11.20
CA GLU A 386 16.53 -2.13 10.36
C GLU A 386 17.71 -1.48 11.09
N ALA A 387 17.47 -0.38 11.83
CA ALA A 387 18.52 0.25 12.61
C ALA A 387 19.11 -0.70 13.67
N ARG A 388 18.28 -1.58 14.24
CA ARG A 388 18.71 -2.63 15.18
C ARG A 388 19.58 -3.69 14.51
N GLU A 389 19.16 -4.21 13.36
CA GLU A 389 19.98 -5.20 12.62
C GLU A 389 21.32 -4.59 12.19
N HIS A 390 21.32 -3.34 11.73
CA HIS A 390 22.54 -2.61 11.42
C HIS A 390 23.46 -2.44 12.64
N CYS A 391 22.90 -2.11 13.81
CA CYS A 391 23.66 -2.01 15.05
C CYS A 391 24.28 -3.35 15.48
N LYS A 392 23.55 -4.46 15.34
CA LYS A 392 24.08 -5.81 15.64
C LYS A 392 25.27 -6.15 14.74
N LEU A 393 25.21 -5.79 13.46
CA LEU A 393 26.27 -6.04 12.49
C LEU A 393 27.51 -5.16 12.69
N HIS A 394 27.31 -3.87 13.00
CA HIS A 394 28.38 -2.87 13.03
C HIS A 394 28.83 -2.43 14.43
N GLN A 395 28.20 -2.92 15.50
CA GLN A 395 28.47 -2.55 16.89
C GLN A 395 28.45 -1.02 17.15
N SER A 396 27.64 -0.28 16.38
CA SER A 396 27.46 1.16 16.51
C SER A 396 26.01 1.51 16.83
N ASN A 397 25.82 2.35 17.85
CA ASN A 397 24.51 2.79 18.31
C ASN A 397 23.98 4.03 17.57
N GLU A 398 24.79 4.67 16.72
CA GLU A 398 24.42 5.93 16.06
C GLU A 398 23.18 5.78 15.18
N THR A 399 23.06 4.67 14.44
CA THR A 399 21.92 4.40 13.56
C THR A 399 20.62 4.20 14.34
N ILE A 400 20.69 3.52 15.49
CA ILE A 400 19.52 3.32 16.37
C ILE A 400 19.08 4.66 16.96
N GLN A 401 20.01 5.48 17.48
CA GLN A 401 19.66 6.77 18.08
C GLN A 401 19.03 7.73 17.06
N ALA A 402 19.53 7.75 15.82
CA ALA A 402 18.94 8.51 14.73
C ALA A 402 17.51 8.05 14.42
N ALA A 403 17.29 6.73 14.29
CA ALA A 403 15.97 6.18 13.99
C ALA A 403 14.97 6.41 15.13
N LEU A 404 15.39 6.25 16.40
CA LEU A 404 14.57 6.56 17.58
C LEU A 404 14.16 8.03 17.61
N SER A 405 15.12 8.93 17.32
CA SER A 405 14.85 10.37 17.28
C SER A 405 13.87 10.73 16.17
N GLU A 406 13.99 10.10 15.00
CA GLU A 406 13.08 10.33 13.87
C GLU A 406 11.67 9.84 14.18
N VAL A 407 11.50 8.63 14.71
CA VAL A 407 10.20 8.11 15.13
C VAL A 407 9.57 8.98 16.22
N LEU A 408 10.36 9.39 17.22
CA LEU A 408 9.89 10.29 18.28
C LEU A 408 9.43 11.65 17.72
N ASN A 409 10.18 12.21 16.79
CA ASN A 409 9.82 13.47 16.13
C ASN A 409 8.53 13.34 15.33
N ASN A 410 8.32 12.22 14.62
CA ASN A 410 7.09 11.96 13.87
C ASN A 410 5.87 11.87 14.81
N ILE A 411 5.98 11.12 15.92
CA ILE A 411 4.91 10.99 16.92
C ILE A 411 4.58 12.34 17.56
N ASN A 412 5.60 13.10 17.98
CA ASN A 412 5.38 14.43 18.56
C ASN A 412 4.80 15.42 17.53
N SER A 413 5.25 15.37 16.28
CA SER A 413 4.71 16.21 15.20
C SER A 413 3.25 15.90 14.92
N ALA A 414 2.87 14.62 14.90
CA ALA A 414 1.48 14.19 14.80
C ALA A 414 0.65 14.70 15.98
N GLN A 415 1.15 14.58 17.21
CA GLN A 415 0.46 15.08 18.41
C GLN A 415 0.22 16.59 18.32
N VAL A 416 1.24 17.37 17.93
CA VAL A 416 1.12 18.82 17.74
C VAL A 416 0.11 19.14 16.65
N TYR A 417 0.07 18.36 15.57
CA TYR A 417 -0.89 18.54 14.48
C TYR A 417 -2.33 18.32 14.94
N PHE A 418 -2.62 17.23 15.67
CA PHE A 418 -3.95 17.00 16.23
C PHE A 418 -4.35 18.09 17.23
N LYS A 419 -3.42 18.54 18.08
CA LYS A 419 -3.68 19.62 19.03
C LYS A 419 -3.98 20.94 18.32
N ALA A 420 -3.21 21.29 17.29
CA ALA A 420 -3.51 22.47 16.48
C ALA A 420 -4.88 22.33 15.77
N GLY A 421 -5.25 21.12 15.36
CA GLY A 421 -6.59 20.81 14.86
C GLY A 421 -7.69 21.12 15.89
N LEU A 422 -7.51 20.71 17.15
CA LEU A 422 -8.41 21.05 18.25
C LEU A 422 -8.49 22.55 18.51
N ASP A 423 -7.35 23.25 18.52
CA ASP A 423 -7.27 24.70 18.81
C ASP A 423 -7.94 25.58 17.72
N VAL A 424 -8.18 25.01 16.53
CA VAL A 424 -8.82 25.68 15.39
C VAL A 424 -10.35 25.70 15.51
N PHE A 425 -10.94 24.81 16.31
CA PHE A 425 -12.38 24.71 16.54
C PHE A 425 -12.76 25.37 17.86
#